data_AF-Q6DDU0-F1
#
_entry.id   AF-Q6DDU0-F1
#
_cell.length_a   1.000
_cell.length_b   1.000
_cell.length_c   1.000
_cell.angle_alpha   90.00
_cell.angle_beta   90.00
_cell.angle_gamma   90.00
#
_symmetry.space_group_name_H-M   'P 1'
#
loop_
_entity.id
_entity.type
_entity.pdbx_description
1 polymer ?
#
loop_
_entity_poly.entity_id
_entity_poly.type
_entity_poly.pdbx_seq_one_letter_code
_entity_poly.pdbx_strand_id
1 'polypeptide(L)'
;MRGIYFKENFWSTDITSIAGYDCLIQHMNDGKKNCKEYEDFLKERASIEEKYGKDLVNLSKKKPCGQTEINTLKRSLDVFKQQIDNIGQCHIQLAQTLRDEARKMEEFREKQKQERKKIEAVMDAFHKQKLMQYKKTIESKRNYEQRCRDKDQAEQAVGQCKNMVNEKQQEKVMSITQWSLTRIFSLLFTFFLWDFIIIQQFI
;
A
#
# COMPACT_ATOMS: atom_id res chain seq x y z
N MET A 1 12.35 10.84 21.00
CA MET A 1 12.67 9.97 19.84
C MET A 1 11.91 10.50 18.63
N ARG A 2 12.55 10.83 17.52
CA ARG A 2 11.82 11.06 16.26
C ARG A 2 11.25 9.71 15.83
N GLY A 3 9.94 9.63 15.57
CA GLY A 3 9.31 8.40 15.10
C GLY A 3 9.85 8.01 13.73
N ILE A 4 9.95 6.71 13.47
CA ILE A 4 10.28 6.17 12.14
C ILE A 4 8.98 6.15 11.34
N TYR A 5 8.88 6.98 10.30
CA TYR A 5 7.67 7.11 9.48
C TYR A 5 7.82 6.38 8.14
N PHE A 6 6.76 5.71 7.68
CA PHE A 6 6.75 5.05 6.36
C PHE A 6 7.08 6.01 5.21
N LYS A 7 6.57 7.25 5.28
CA LYS A 7 6.82 8.28 4.26
C LYS A 7 8.30 8.67 4.10
N GLU A 8 9.19 8.25 5.01
CA GLU A 8 10.60 8.63 5.01
C GLU A 8 11.52 7.45 4.65
N ASN A 9 11.02 6.21 4.72
CA ASN A 9 11.88 5.02 4.74
C ASN A 9 11.62 4.03 3.59
N PHE A 10 10.63 4.28 2.74
CA PHE A 10 10.22 3.35 1.66
C PHE A 10 10.48 3.92 0.26
N TRP A 11 11.42 4.86 0.14
CA TRP A 11 11.87 5.41 -1.14
C TRP A 11 13.11 4.68 -1.64
N SER A 12 13.24 4.57 -2.96
CA SER A 12 14.42 4.00 -3.64
C SER A 12 15.20 5.08 -4.38
N THR A 13 16.51 4.89 -4.54
CA THR A 13 17.36 5.74 -5.36
C THR A 13 17.07 5.59 -6.85
N ASP A 14 16.57 4.42 -7.27
CA ASP A 14 16.07 4.21 -8.63
C ASP A 14 14.66 4.79 -8.75
N ILE A 15 14.54 5.85 -9.55
CA ILE A 15 13.30 6.58 -9.79
C ILE A 15 12.19 5.70 -10.37
N THR A 16 12.52 4.61 -11.08
CA THR A 16 11.53 3.68 -11.65
C THR A 16 11.12 2.57 -10.69
N SER A 17 11.91 2.33 -9.64
CA SER A 17 11.63 1.30 -8.65
C SER A 17 10.34 1.58 -7.89
N ILE A 18 9.63 0.50 -7.56
CA ILE A 18 8.43 0.49 -6.72
C ILE A 18 8.56 -0.49 -5.54
N ALA A 19 9.76 -1.02 -5.28
CA ALA A 19 9.99 -2.06 -4.28
C ALA A 19 9.56 -1.67 -2.86
N GLY A 20 9.74 -0.40 -2.49
CA GLY A 20 9.27 0.12 -1.21
C GLY A 20 7.74 0.11 -1.09
N TYR A 21 7.04 0.48 -2.17
CA TYR A 21 5.58 0.38 -2.22
C TYR A 21 5.11 -1.08 -2.14
N ASP A 22 5.75 -2.00 -2.87
CA ASP A 22 5.41 -3.42 -2.84
C ASP A 22 5.56 -4.00 -1.43
N CYS A 23 6.61 -3.59 -0.69
CA CYS A 23 6.80 -3.96 0.70
C CYS A 23 5.65 -3.50 1.62
N LEU A 24 5.18 -2.25 1.44
CA LEU A 24 4.04 -1.72 2.20
C LEU A 24 2.74 -2.47 1.88
N ILE A 25 2.49 -2.79 0.60
CA ILE A 25 1.31 -3.55 0.21
C ILE A 25 1.36 -4.98 0.76
N GLN A 26 2.52 -5.62 0.73
CA GLN A 26 2.70 -6.93 1.35
C GLN A 26 2.39 -6.89 2.85
N HIS A 27 2.93 -5.91 3.57
CA HIS A 27 2.65 -5.73 5.00
C HIS A 27 1.15 -5.54 5.28
N MET A 28 0.44 -4.77 4.45
CA MET A 28 -1.01 -4.60 4.58
C MET A 28 -1.80 -5.89 4.28
N ASN A 29 -1.33 -6.73 3.37
CA ASN A 29 -1.92 -8.04 3.09
C ASN A 29 -1.68 -9.01 4.25
N ASP A 30 -0.50 -9.01 4.86
CA ASP A 30 -0.20 -9.79 6.06
C ASP A 30 -1.09 -9.35 7.22
N GLY A 31 -1.29 -8.04 7.40
CA GLY A 31 -2.25 -7.51 8.38
C GLY A 31 -3.68 -8.02 8.17
N LYS A 32 -4.13 -8.12 6.91
CA LYS A 32 -5.44 -8.72 6.57
C LYS A 32 -5.50 -10.20 6.97
N LYS A 33 -4.43 -10.96 6.73
CA LYS A 33 -4.33 -12.38 7.12
C LYS A 33 -4.41 -12.53 8.64
N ASN A 34 -3.67 -11.71 9.39
CA ASN A 34 -3.70 -11.71 10.85
C ASN A 34 -5.10 -11.40 11.41
N CYS A 35 -5.84 -10.48 10.78
CA CYS A 35 -7.24 -10.22 11.17
C CYS A 35 -8.14 -11.45 10.97
N LYS A 36 -7.91 -12.25 9.91
CA LYS A 36 -8.66 -13.49 9.67
C LYS A 36 -8.30 -14.58 10.69
N GLU A 37 -7.01 -14.76 10.97
CA GLU A 37 -6.54 -15.70 12.00
C GLU A 37 -7.11 -15.33 13.38
N TYR A 38 -7.16 -14.05 13.73
CA TYR A 38 -7.77 -13.58 14.98
C TYR A 38 -9.29 -13.78 15.03
N GLU A 39 -10.01 -13.51 13.93
CA GLU A 39 -11.45 -13.81 13.82
C GLU A 39 -11.72 -15.31 14.08
N ASP A 40 -10.96 -16.19 13.42
CA ASP A 40 -11.13 -17.63 13.55
C ASP A 40 -10.83 -18.10 14.98
N PHE A 41 -9.79 -17.52 15.61
CA PHE A 41 -9.48 -17.79 17.01
C PHE A 41 -10.63 -17.41 17.96
N LEU A 42 -11.28 -16.27 17.74
CA LEU A 42 -12.44 -15.87 18.53
C LEU A 42 -13.63 -16.82 18.35
N LYS A 43 -13.86 -17.30 17.12
CA LYS A 43 -14.94 -18.28 16.81
C LYS A 43 -14.71 -19.62 17.51
N GLU A 44 -13.48 -20.12 17.48
CA GLU A 44 -13.10 -21.34 18.19
C GLU A 44 -13.27 -21.19 19.71
N ARG A 45 -12.77 -20.07 20.27
CA ARG A 45 -12.96 -19.77 21.70
C ARG A 45 -14.45 -19.71 22.07
N ALA A 46 -15.28 -19.04 21.27
CA ALA A 46 -16.72 -18.96 21.51
C ALA A 46 -17.39 -20.34 21.54
N SER A 47 -16.98 -21.26 20.66
CA SER A 47 -17.47 -22.64 20.63
C SER A 47 -17.15 -23.40 21.93
N ILE A 48 -15.92 -23.24 22.43
CA ILE A 48 -15.47 -23.85 23.69
C ILE A 48 -16.27 -23.30 24.88
N GLU A 49 -16.39 -21.97 24.97
CA GLU A 49 -17.11 -21.29 26.05
C GLU A 49 -18.60 -21.67 26.06
N GLU A 50 -19.24 -21.74 24.87
CA GLU A 50 -20.64 -22.14 24.76
C GLU A 50 -20.86 -23.58 25.21
N LYS A 51 -19.98 -24.51 24.80
CA LYS A 51 -20.06 -25.90 25.21
C LYS A 51 -19.94 -26.02 26.73
N TYR A 52 -18.95 -25.36 27.33
CA TYR A 52 -18.75 -25.36 28.76
C TYR A 52 -19.96 -24.80 29.52
N GLY A 53 -20.48 -23.65 29.09
CA GLY A 53 -21.66 -23.04 29.69
C GLY A 53 -22.91 -23.93 29.59
N LYS A 54 -23.14 -24.56 28.44
CA LYS A 54 -24.25 -25.52 28.25
C LYS A 54 -24.09 -26.75 29.15
N ASP A 55 -22.88 -27.28 29.30
CA ASP A 55 -22.61 -28.43 30.16
C ASP A 55 -22.85 -28.10 31.65
N LEU A 56 -22.49 -26.90 32.10
CA LEU A 56 -22.80 -26.41 33.45
C LEU A 56 -24.31 -26.27 33.69
N VAL A 57 -25.05 -25.66 32.75
CA VAL A 57 -26.52 -25.53 32.83
C VAL A 57 -27.20 -26.90 32.80
N ASN A 58 -26.68 -27.84 32.01
CA ASN A 58 -27.18 -29.21 31.99
C ASN A 58 -26.90 -29.92 33.32
N LEU A 59 -25.72 -29.73 33.91
CA LEU A 59 -25.35 -30.29 35.21
C LEU A 59 -26.25 -29.76 36.33
N SER A 60 -26.48 -28.44 36.37
CA SER A 60 -27.34 -27.80 37.37
C SER A 60 -28.79 -28.28 37.25
N LYS A 61 -29.32 -28.53 36.05
CA LYS A 61 -30.74 -28.91 35.87
C LYS A 61 -31.00 -30.40 35.94
N LYS A 62 -30.16 -31.21 35.30
CA LYS A 62 -30.44 -32.64 35.04
C LYS A 62 -29.88 -33.58 36.10
N LYS A 63 -28.85 -33.17 36.85
CA LYS A 63 -28.23 -34.04 37.85
C LYS A 63 -28.80 -33.77 39.24
N PRO A 64 -29.13 -34.84 40.00
CA PRO A 64 -29.49 -34.69 41.40
C PRO A 64 -28.27 -34.31 42.22
N CYS A 65 -28.47 -33.47 43.24
CA CYS A 65 -27.45 -33.10 44.23
C CYS A 65 -28.17 -32.94 45.57
N GLY A 66 -27.97 -33.91 46.48
CA GLY A 66 -28.67 -33.99 47.78
C GLY A 66 -30.20 -34.06 47.66
N GLN A 67 -30.69 -34.95 46.80
CA GLN A 67 -32.13 -35.10 46.54
C GLN A 67 -32.91 -35.63 47.77
N THR A 68 -32.21 -36.32 48.68
CA THR A 68 -32.72 -36.83 49.95
C THR A 68 -32.54 -35.84 51.11
N GLU A 69 -31.79 -34.75 50.91
CA GLU A 69 -31.53 -33.78 51.96
C GLU A 69 -32.76 -32.92 52.26
N ILE A 70 -32.88 -32.48 53.51
CA ILE A 70 -34.00 -31.67 54.00
C ILE A 70 -33.52 -30.39 54.71
N ASN A 71 -34.45 -29.49 55.02
CA ASN A 71 -34.22 -28.28 55.81
C ASN A 71 -33.10 -27.38 55.24
N THR A 72 -32.19 -26.92 56.12
CA THR A 72 -31.16 -25.93 55.80
C THR A 72 -30.14 -26.45 54.81
N LEU A 73 -29.75 -27.73 54.89
CA LEU A 73 -28.79 -28.32 53.95
C LEU A 73 -29.38 -28.40 52.53
N LYS A 74 -30.66 -28.80 52.40
CA LYS A 74 -31.36 -28.77 51.11
C LYS A 74 -31.36 -27.38 50.48
N ARG A 75 -31.67 -26.34 51.27
CA ARG A 75 -31.65 -24.94 50.79
C ARG A 75 -30.25 -24.53 50.33
N SER A 76 -29.21 -24.88 51.07
CA SER A 76 -27.81 -24.60 50.68
C SER A 76 -27.43 -25.28 49.37
N LEU A 77 -27.86 -26.53 49.15
CA LEU A 77 -27.61 -27.25 47.90
C LEU A 77 -28.39 -26.67 46.72
N ASP A 78 -29.61 -26.17 46.94
CA ASP A 78 -30.37 -25.47 45.89
C ASP A 78 -29.69 -24.17 45.47
N VAL A 79 -29.20 -23.38 46.43
CA VAL A 79 -28.40 -22.18 46.16
C VAL A 79 -27.13 -22.53 45.40
N PHE A 80 -26.43 -23.60 45.80
CA PHE A 80 -25.25 -24.09 45.09
C PHE A 80 -25.56 -24.43 43.62
N LYS A 81 -26.63 -25.20 43.36
CA LYS A 81 -27.07 -25.51 41.98
C LYS A 81 -27.40 -24.25 41.19
N GLN A 82 -28.04 -23.27 41.82
CA GLN A 82 -28.35 -21.98 41.19
C GLN A 82 -27.07 -21.21 40.81
N GLN A 83 -26.03 -21.23 41.65
CA GLN A 83 -24.75 -20.60 41.31
C GLN A 83 -24.09 -21.26 40.09
N ILE A 84 -24.14 -22.59 39.98
CA ILE A 84 -23.64 -23.32 38.81
C ILE A 84 -24.42 -22.94 37.55
N ASP A 85 -25.75 -22.83 37.63
CA ASP A 85 -26.58 -22.37 36.51
C ASP A 85 -26.18 -20.95 36.08
N ASN A 86 -26.04 -20.03 37.04
CA ASN A 86 -25.66 -18.64 36.78
C ASN A 86 -24.30 -18.55 36.07
N ILE A 87 -23.29 -19.29 36.54
CA ILE A 87 -21.97 -19.34 35.90
C ILE A 87 -22.11 -19.89 34.47
N GLY A 88 -22.89 -20.96 34.28
CA GLY A 88 -23.16 -21.52 32.96
C GLY A 88 -23.78 -20.51 31.99
N GLN A 89 -24.75 -19.71 32.45
CA GLN A 89 -25.35 -18.63 31.66
C GLN A 89 -24.32 -17.54 31.32
N CYS A 90 -23.45 -17.15 32.26
CA CYS A 90 -22.39 -16.18 32.00
C CYS A 90 -21.43 -16.65 30.89
N HIS A 91 -21.04 -17.92 30.87
CA HIS A 91 -20.20 -18.48 29.79
C HIS A 91 -20.91 -18.50 28.44
N ILE A 92 -22.21 -18.82 28.40
CA ILE A 92 -23.01 -18.74 27.17
C ILE A 92 -23.08 -17.30 26.66
N GLN A 93 -23.28 -16.33 27.55
CA GLN A 93 -23.30 -14.91 27.18
C GLN A 93 -21.93 -14.45 26.68
N LEU A 94 -20.83 -14.86 27.33
CA LEU A 94 -19.47 -14.58 26.87
C LEU A 94 -19.22 -15.15 25.46
N ALA A 95 -19.67 -16.37 25.18
CA ALA A 95 -19.58 -16.95 23.84
C ALA A 95 -20.30 -16.09 22.78
N GLN A 96 -21.47 -15.54 23.13
CA GLN A 96 -22.19 -14.63 22.23
C GLN A 96 -21.39 -13.33 22.00
N THR A 97 -20.85 -12.71 23.05
CA THR A 97 -19.99 -11.53 22.93
C THR A 97 -18.76 -11.80 22.06
N LEU A 98 -18.12 -12.96 22.19
CA LEU A 98 -16.97 -13.34 21.36
C LEU A 98 -17.34 -13.46 19.88
N ARG A 99 -18.53 -13.97 19.55
CA ARG A 99 -19.03 -14.01 18.17
C ARG A 99 -19.29 -12.62 17.60
N ASP A 100 -19.82 -11.72 18.42
CA ASP A 100 -20.04 -10.33 18.02
C ASP A 100 -18.70 -9.61 17.77
N GLU A 101 -17.67 -9.84 18.59
CA GLU A 101 -16.32 -9.33 18.34
C GLU A 101 -15.68 -9.93 17.08
N ALA A 102 -15.88 -11.23 16.83
CA ALA A 102 -15.42 -11.86 15.59
C ALA A 102 -16.09 -11.22 14.35
N ARG A 103 -17.40 -10.92 14.41
CA ARG A 103 -18.11 -10.21 13.34
C ARG A 103 -17.54 -8.81 13.11
N LYS A 104 -17.29 -8.03 14.18
CA LYS A 104 -16.67 -6.70 14.06
C LYS A 104 -15.29 -6.77 13.40
N MET A 105 -14.51 -7.80 13.70
CA MET A 105 -13.20 -8.01 13.07
C MET A 105 -13.33 -8.33 11.58
N GLU A 106 -14.30 -9.15 11.19
CA GLU A 106 -14.63 -9.43 9.79
C GLU A 106 -15.01 -8.16 9.03
N GLU A 107 -15.92 -7.35 9.58
CA GLU A 107 -16.32 -6.06 9.00
C GLU A 107 -15.13 -5.10 8.84
N PHE A 108 -14.29 -5.00 9.87
CA PHE A 108 -13.07 -4.19 9.83
C PHE A 108 -12.12 -4.66 8.72
N ARG A 109 -11.88 -5.98 8.61
CA ARG A 109 -11.02 -6.57 7.59
C ARG A 109 -11.54 -6.25 6.18
N GLU A 110 -12.83 -6.41 5.93
CA GLU A 110 -13.40 -6.14 4.61
C GLU A 110 -13.37 -4.64 4.27
N LYS A 111 -13.61 -3.76 5.24
CA LYS A 111 -13.45 -2.31 5.05
C LYS A 111 -12.00 -1.94 4.70
N GLN A 112 -11.01 -2.46 5.44
CA GLN A 112 -9.59 -2.25 5.15
C GLN A 112 -9.20 -2.74 3.76
N LYS A 113 -9.70 -3.92 3.34
CA LYS A 113 -9.49 -4.46 1.99
C LYS A 113 -10.06 -3.54 0.91
N GLN A 114 -11.25 -2.98 1.11
CA GLN A 114 -11.87 -2.06 0.14
C GLN A 114 -11.08 -0.76 0.01
N GLU A 115 -10.69 -0.14 1.12
CA GLU A 115 -9.90 1.09 1.10
C GLU A 115 -8.52 0.87 0.47
N ARG A 116 -7.84 -0.22 0.82
CA ARG A 116 -6.54 -0.54 0.21
C ARG A 116 -6.64 -0.69 -1.31
N LYS A 117 -7.66 -1.39 -1.82
CA LYS A 117 -7.86 -1.55 -3.27
C LYS A 117 -8.04 -0.22 -4.00
N LYS A 118 -8.69 0.78 -3.39
CA LYS A 118 -8.82 2.12 -3.97
C LYS A 118 -7.45 2.79 -4.12
N ILE A 119 -6.62 2.71 -3.07
CA ILE A 119 -5.27 3.27 -3.10
C ILE A 119 -4.37 2.52 -4.09
N GLU A 120 -4.45 1.19 -4.14
CA GLU A 120 -3.71 0.37 -5.11
C GLU A 120 -4.01 0.80 -6.55
N ALA A 121 -5.28 1.03 -6.89
CA ALA A 121 -5.66 1.48 -8.23
C ALA A 121 -5.09 2.86 -8.60
N VAL A 122 -5.08 3.80 -7.65
CA VAL A 122 -4.49 5.14 -7.84
C VAL A 122 -2.97 5.03 -8.03
N MET A 123 -2.31 4.24 -7.18
CA MET A 123 -0.86 4.05 -7.23
C MET A 123 -0.41 3.34 -8.51
N ASP A 124 -1.16 2.36 -8.99
CA ASP A 124 -0.88 1.69 -10.27
C ASP A 124 -0.93 2.66 -11.46
N ALA A 125 -1.93 3.56 -11.48
CA ALA A 125 -2.02 4.60 -12.51
C ALA A 125 -0.83 5.57 -12.43
N PHE A 126 -0.49 6.01 -11.22
CA PHE A 126 0.64 6.90 -10.98
C PHE A 126 1.98 6.27 -11.37
N HIS A 127 2.23 5.00 -11.02
CA HIS A 127 3.45 4.28 -11.41
C HIS A 127 3.58 4.14 -12.92
N LYS A 128 2.49 3.83 -13.64
CA LYS A 128 2.47 3.77 -15.11
C LYS A 128 2.78 5.13 -15.72
N GLN A 129 2.17 6.20 -15.20
CA GLN A 129 2.44 7.56 -15.65
C GLN A 129 3.90 7.95 -15.40
N LYS A 130 4.42 7.74 -14.18
CA LYS A 130 5.82 7.99 -13.81
C LYS A 130 6.78 7.28 -14.77
N LEU A 131 6.57 5.99 -15.02
CA LEU A 131 7.41 5.21 -15.92
C LEU A 131 7.36 5.72 -17.36
N MET A 132 6.17 6.11 -17.85
CA MET A 132 6.00 6.69 -19.18
C MET A 132 6.79 8.00 -19.31
N GLN A 133 6.68 8.90 -18.34
CA GLN A 133 7.40 10.18 -18.35
C GLN A 133 8.92 9.98 -18.24
N TYR A 134 9.36 9.03 -17.41
CA TYR A 134 10.78 8.68 -17.33
C TYR A 134 11.33 8.23 -18.68
N LYS A 135 10.64 7.31 -19.38
CA LYS A 135 11.06 6.84 -20.72
C LYS A 135 11.15 7.98 -21.73
N LYS A 136 10.17 8.89 -21.75
CA LYS A 136 10.20 10.08 -22.63
C LYS A 136 11.39 10.99 -22.33
N THR A 137 11.69 11.19 -21.04
CA THR A 137 12.81 12.04 -20.60
C THR A 137 14.16 11.46 -21.03
N ILE A 138 14.35 10.15 -20.84
CA ILE A 138 15.57 9.44 -21.27
C ILE A 138 15.75 9.51 -22.79
N GLU A 139 14.69 9.32 -23.56
CA GLU A 139 14.74 9.44 -25.02
C GLU A 139 15.05 10.86 -25.48
N SER A 140 14.46 11.88 -24.84
CA SER A 140 14.75 13.28 -25.10
C SER A 140 16.21 13.63 -24.83
N LYS A 141 16.76 13.15 -23.71
CA LYS A 141 18.19 13.28 -23.36
C LYS A 141 19.08 12.65 -24.44
N ARG A 142 18.78 11.41 -24.86
CA ARG A 142 19.54 10.72 -25.90
C ARG A 142 19.56 11.48 -27.23
N ASN A 143 18.40 12.01 -27.63
CA ASN A 143 18.26 12.81 -28.85
C ASN A 143 19.05 14.12 -28.77
N TYR A 144 19.04 14.78 -27.61
CA TYR A 144 19.84 15.98 -27.36
C TYR A 144 21.34 15.68 -27.48
N GLU A 145 21.83 14.62 -26.82
CA GLU A 145 23.23 14.21 -26.88
C GLU A 145 23.68 13.85 -28.30
N GLN A 146 22.83 13.17 -29.09
CA GLN A 146 23.12 12.90 -30.50
C GLN A 146 23.28 14.19 -31.30
N ARG A 147 22.37 15.16 -31.12
CA ARG A 147 22.44 16.44 -31.83
C ARG A 147 23.66 17.27 -31.46
N CYS A 148 24.13 17.18 -30.22
CA CYS A 148 25.38 17.81 -29.81
C CYS A 148 26.57 17.22 -30.60
N ARG A 149 26.63 15.89 -30.73
CA ARG A 149 27.65 15.23 -31.55
C ARG A 149 27.58 15.63 -33.03
N ASP A 150 26.37 15.70 -33.60
CA ASP A 150 26.18 16.10 -35.00
C ASP A 150 26.63 17.55 -35.23
N LYS A 151 26.35 18.46 -34.27
CA LYS A 151 26.84 19.84 -34.28
C LYS A 151 28.38 19.89 -34.28
N ASP A 152 29.02 19.16 -33.36
CA ASP A 152 30.48 19.15 -33.23
C ASP A 152 31.15 18.60 -34.51
N GLN A 153 30.58 17.56 -35.11
CA GLN A 153 31.03 17.02 -36.39
C GLN A 153 30.88 18.03 -37.54
N ALA A 154 29.75 18.73 -37.61
CA ALA A 154 29.54 19.78 -38.61
C ALA A 154 30.53 20.94 -38.45
N GLU A 155 30.81 21.38 -37.21
CA GLU A 155 31.81 22.41 -36.92
C GLU A 155 33.22 21.96 -37.32
N GLN A 156 33.57 20.69 -37.06
CA GLN A 156 34.86 20.13 -37.49
C GLN A 156 34.98 20.06 -39.01
N ALA A 157 33.93 19.61 -39.71
CA ALA A 157 33.90 19.57 -41.17
C ALA A 157 34.04 20.98 -41.79
N VAL A 158 33.39 21.99 -41.21
CA VAL A 158 33.57 23.39 -41.60
C VAL A 158 35.00 23.86 -41.36
N GLY A 159 35.61 23.51 -40.23
CA GLY A 159 37.01 23.79 -39.93
C GLY A 159 37.98 23.20 -40.96
N GLN A 160 37.70 22.01 -41.47
CA GLN A 160 38.48 21.36 -42.54
C GLN A 160 38.25 22.03 -43.90
N CYS A 161 37.03 22.48 -44.21
CA CYS A 161 36.70 23.21 -45.43
C CYS A 161 37.14 24.68 -45.44
N LYS A 162 37.44 25.31 -44.29
CA LYS A 162 38.01 26.66 -44.21
C LYS A 162 39.33 26.81 -44.96
N ASN A 163 40.04 25.70 -45.20
CA ASN A 163 41.24 25.68 -46.04
C ASN A 163 40.93 25.63 -47.55
N MET A 164 39.66 25.74 -47.99
CA MET A 164 39.26 25.52 -49.40
C MET A 164 38.18 26.44 -50.02
N VAL A 165 37.57 27.45 -49.36
CA VAL A 165 36.23 27.92 -49.82
C VAL A 165 36.06 29.42 -50.19
N ASN A 166 35.34 29.59 -51.31
CA ASN A 166 34.79 30.79 -51.97
C ASN A 166 33.48 31.29 -51.29
N GLU A 167 33.20 32.60 -51.28
CA GLU A 167 32.20 33.31 -50.42
C GLU A 167 30.78 32.72 -50.35
N LYS A 168 30.22 32.19 -51.45
CA LYS A 168 28.82 31.69 -51.49
C LYS A 168 28.56 30.45 -50.62
N GLN A 169 29.57 29.65 -50.32
CA GLN A 169 29.41 28.49 -49.44
C GLN A 169 29.40 28.88 -47.96
N GLN A 170 29.96 30.05 -47.62
CA GLN A 170 30.06 30.54 -46.24
C GLN A 170 28.69 31.01 -45.70
N GLU A 171 27.87 31.67 -46.51
CA GLU A 171 26.50 32.05 -46.14
C GLU A 171 25.58 30.85 -45.88
N LYS A 172 25.68 29.81 -46.72
CA LYS A 172 24.90 28.57 -46.54
C LYS A 172 25.21 27.92 -45.20
N VAL A 173 26.49 27.84 -44.84
CA VAL A 173 26.94 27.27 -43.57
C VAL A 173 26.43 28.09 -42.38
N MET A 174 26.53 29.42 -42.42
CA MET A 174 26.00 30.27 -41.34
C MET A 174 24.49 30.11 -41.14
N SER A 175 23.72 29.99 -42.22
CA SER A 175 22.28 29.74 -42.12
C SER A 175 21.95 28.42 -41.41
N ILE A 176 22.73 27.35 -41.67
CA ILE A 176 22.54 26.03 -41.05
C ILE A 176 22.88 26.10 -39.55
N THR A 177 23.95 26.81 -39.19
CA THR A 177 24.33 27.01 -37.79
C THR A 177 23.27 27.79 -37.01
N GLN A 178 22.70 28.84 -37.62
CA GLN A 178 21.66 29.65 -36.98
C GLN A 178 20.33 28.89 -36.83
N TRP A 179 19.95 28.09 -37.83
CA TRP A 179 18.82 27.17 -37.73
C TRP A 179 19.02 26.13 -36.61
N SER A 180 20.25 25.62 -36.46
CA SER A 180 20.58 24.65 -35.41
C SER A 180 20.48 25.26 -34.02
N LEU A 181 21.02 26.46 -33.82
CA LEU A 181 20.97 27.18 -32.53
C LEU A 181 19.56 27.57 -32.11
N THR A 182 18.75 28.11 -33.02
CA THR A 182 17.36 28.52 -32.72
C THR A 182 16.51 27.32 -32.29
N ARG A 183 16.80 26.15 -32.86
CA ARG A 183 16.07 24.90 -32.60
C ARG A 183 16.54 24.20 -31.32
N ILE A 184 17.81 24.33 -30.95
CA ILE A 184 18.33 23.92 -29.64
C ILE A 184 17.70 24.77 -28.53
N PHE A 185 17.59 26.09 -28.74
CA PHE A 185 16.91 26.98 -27.79
C PHE A 185 15.44 26.59 -27.57
N SER A 186 14.72 26.26 -28.65
CA SER A 186 13.34 25.78 -28.53
C SER A 186 13.23 24.46 -27.75
N LEU A 187 14.21 23.55 -27.89
CA LEU A 187 14.22 22.27 -27.17
C LEU A 187 14.55 22.45 -25.68
N LEU A 188 15.52 23.31 -25.35
CA LEU A 188 15.82 23.69 -23.97
C LEU A 188 14.60 24.36 -23.33
N PHE A 189 13.90 25.24 -24.04
CA PHE A 189 12.67 25.85 -23.54
C PHE A 189 11.57 24.80 -23.28
N THR A 190 11.39 23.83 -24.17
CA THR A 190 10.45 22.71 -23.92
C THR A 190 10.89 21.81 -22.77
N PHE A 191 12.19 21.59 -22.59
CA PHE A 191 12.73 20.79 -21.48
C PHE A 191 12.50 21.49 -20.14
N PHE A 192 12.84 22.79 -20.05
CA PHE A 192 12.59 23.60 -18.86
C PHE A 192 11.10 23.79 -18.55
N LEU A 193 10.24 23.96 -19.56
CA LEU A 193 8.78 23.98 -19.34
C LEU A 193 8.25 22.63 -18.87
N TRP A 194 8.77 21.52 -19.40
CA TRP A 194 8.38 20.19 -18.94
C TRP A 194 8.86 19.88 -17.54
N ASP A 195 10.09 20.24 -17.19
CA ASP A 195 10.62 20.10 -15.83
C ASP A 195 9.79 20.94 -14.85
N PHE A 196 9.39 22.16 -15.24
CA PHE A 196 8.52 23.01 -14.43
C PHE A 196 7.12 22.40 -14.23
N ILE A 197 6.55 21.78 -15.26
CA ILE A 197 5.25 21.07 -15.18
C ILE A 197 5.36 19.79 -14.34
N ILE A 198 6.46 19.04 -14.45
CA ILE A 198 6.70 17.84 -13.65
C ILE A 198 6.87 18.21 -12.18
N ILE A 199 7.63 19.26 -11.85
CA ILE A 199 7.78 19.74 -10.48
C ILE A 199 6.43 20.21 -9.90
N GLN A 200 5.58 20.86 -10.70
CA GLN A 200 4.24 21.31 -10.29
C GLN A 200 3.22 20.17 -10.09
N GLN A 201 3.40 19.00 -10.72
CA GLN A 201 2.51 17.84 -10.53
C GLN A 201 2.91 16.92 -9.37
N PHE A 202 4.11 17.08 -8.83
CA PHE A 202 4.66 16.22 -7.77
C PHE A 202 4.86 16.96 -6.42
N ILE A 203 4.49 18.25 -6.33
CA ILE A 203 4.31 19.02 -5.07
C ILE A 203 2.81 19.12 -4.78
#